data_AF-A0A7J8EZF0-F1
#
_entry.id   AF-A0A7J8EZF0-F1
#
_cell.length_a   1.000
_cell.length_b   1.000
_cell.length_c   1.000
_cell.angle_alpha   90.00
_cell.angle_beta   90.00
_cell.angle_gamma   90.00
#
_symmetry.space_group_name_H-M   'P 1'
#
loop_
_entity.id
_entity.type
_entity.pdbx_description
1 polymer ?
#
loop_
_entity_poly.entity_id
_entity_poly.type
_entity_poly.pdbx_seq_one_letter_code
_entity_poly.pdbx_strand_id
1 'polypeptide(L)'
;MSAEASGPAAAEALSLEVSKPSGLEPGSAAYGLRPLTPNSKYVKLNVGGSLHYTTLRTLTGQDTMLKAMFSGRAEVLTDAGGWVLIDRSGRHFGTILNYLRDGSVPLPESTRELGELLGEARYYLVQGLIEDCQLALQQKRENLSLLCLIPTVTSPREEQQLLASTSKPVVKLLHNRSNNKYSYTR
;
A
#
# COMPACT_ATOMS: atom_id res chain seq x y z
N MET A 1 -27.62 77.05 -27.20
CA MET A 1 -26.38 76.43 -27.69
C MET A 1 -25.92 75.51 -26.57
N SER A 2 -26.35 74.24 -26.63
CA SER A 2 -25.53 73.07 -27.05
C SER A 2 -24.84 72.50 -25.80
N ALA A 3 -25.26 71.31 -25.33
CA ALA A 3 -24.63 69.99 -25.58
C ALA A 3 -23.27 69.90 -24.84
N GLU A 4 -22.81 68.83 -24.18
CA GLU A 4 -23.15 67.42 -24.00
C GLU A 4 -22.30 66.96 -22.78
N ALA A 5 -22.81 66.11 -21.88
CA ALA A 5 -22.40 64.71 -21.68
C ALA A 5 -20.89 64.38 -21.81
N SER A 6 -20.31 63.78 -20.75
CA SER A 6 -19.32 62.68 -20.75
C SER A 6 -18.60 62.70 -19.39
N GLY A 7 -18.75 61.73 -18.48
CA GLY A 7 -18.27 60.34 -18.59
C GLY A 7 -17.03 60.17 -17.69
N PRO A 8 -16.93 59.17 -16.79
CA PRO A 8 -15.86 59.09 -15.81
C PRO A 8 -14.56 58.56 -16.42
N ALA A 9 -13.44 59.19 -16.10
CA ALA A 9 -12.10 58.72 -16.50
C ALA A 9 -11.69 57.52 -15.64
N ALA A 10 -11.35 56.44 -16.34
CA ALA A 10 -11.06 55.12 -15.84
C ALA A 10 -9.77 55.05 -15.01
N ALA A 11 -9.77 54.10 -14.07
CA ALA A 11 -8.62 53.68 -13.31
C ALA A 11 -7.51 53.13 -14.22
N GLU A 12 -6.29 53.67 -14.09
CA GLU A 12 -5.08 53.04 -14.61
C GLU A 12 -4.78 51.77 -13.79
N ALA A 13 -5.01 50.63 -14.41
CA ALA A 13 -4.50 49.34 -13.96
C ALA A 13 -3.04 49.20 -14.45
N LEU A 14 -2.10 49.07 -13.51
CA LEU A 14 -0.74 48.64 -13.80
C LEU A 14 -0.76 47.23 -14.40
N SER A 15 -0.46 47.13 -15.69
CA SER A 15 -0.17 45.88 -16.40
C SER A 15 1.13 45.27 -15.88
N LEU A 16 1.02 44.17 -15.13
CA LEU A 16 2.12 43.25 -14.91
C LEU A 16 2.22 42.31 -16.12
N GLU A 17 3.33 42.43 -16.85
CA GLU A 17 3.67 41.58 -17.97
C GLU A 17 3.76 40.10 -17.54
N VAL A 18 2.82 39.28 -18.03
CA VAL A 18 2.93 37.82 -17.96
C VAL A 18 3.90 37.38 -19.05
N SER A 19 5.16 37.20 -18.68
CA SER A 19 6.14 36.49 -19.49
C SER A 19 5.80 35.01 -19.55
N LYS A 20 5.30 34.60 -20.72
CA LYS A 20 5.02 33.23 -21.16
C LYS A 20 6.35 32.46 -21.30
N PRO A 21 6.52 31.25 -20.71
CA PRO A 21 7.50 30.31 -21.22
C PRO A 21 6.79 29.31 -22.13
N SER A 22 7.14 29.44 -23.40
CA SER A 22 6.94 28.53 -24.51
C SER A 22 7.66 27.19 -24.31
N GLY A 23 7.04 26.11 -24.80
CA GLY A 23 7.75 24.92 -25.29
C GLY A 23 7.74 23.72 -24.35
N LEU A 24 6.70 22.88 -24.45
CA LEU A 24 6.81 21.46 -24.10
C LEU A 24 7.53 20.75 -25.26
N GLU A 25 8.78 20.37 -25.06
CA GLU A 25 9.43 19.30 -25.82
C GLU A 25 9.45 18.05 -24.92
N PRO A 26 8.99 16.87 -25.37
CA PRO A 26 9.11 15.64 -24.60
C PRO A 26 10.57 15.16 -24.66
N GLY A 27 11.41 15.72 -23.81
CA GLY A 27 12.79 15.27 -23.61
C GLY A 27 12.80 13.85 -23.07
N SER A 28 13.36 12.93 -23.85
CA SER A 28 13.70 11.56 -23.45
C SER A 28 14.26 11.54 -22.02
N ALA A 29 13.53 10.93 -21.09
CA ALA A 29 13.98 10.74 -19.72
C ALA A 29 15.27 9.91 -19.78
N ALA A 30 16.42 10.58 -19.61
CA ALA A 30 17.73 9.96 -19.65
C ALA A 30 17.91 9.09 -18.39
N TYR A 31 17.42 7.85 -18.46
CA TYR A 31 17.71 6.83 -17.48
C TYR A 31 19.13 6.31 -17.72
N GLY A 32 19.99 6.41 -16.71
CA GLY A 32 21.37 5.92 -16.77
C GLY A 32 21.62 4.88 -15.70
N LEU A 33 22.35 3.81 -16.05
CA LEU A 33 22.93 2.91 -15.07
C LEU A 33 24.16 3.62 -14.50
N ARG A 34 24.08 4.07 -13.24
CA ARG A 34 25.19 4.76 -12.56
C ARG A 34 25.59 3.98 -11.32
N PRO A 35 26.88 3.68 -11.13
CA PRO A 35 27.38 3.20 -9.85
C PRO A 35 27.07 4.22 -8.75
N LEU A 36 26.44 3.78 -7.68
CA LEU A 36 26.15 4.63 -6.53
C LEU A 36 27.47 5.01 -5.85
N THR A 37 27.72 6.30 -5.70
CA THR A 37 28.90 6.76 -4.96
C THR A 37 28.66 6.54 -3.46
N PRO A 38 29.49 5.75 -2.76
CA PRO A 38 29.25 5.38 -1.36
C PRO A 38 29.42 6.53 -0.36
N ASN A 39 29.76 7.74 -0.83
CA ASN A 39 30.08 8.89 0.01
C ASN A 39 28.88 9.81 0.31
N SER A 40 27.72 9.57 -0.31
CA SER A 40 26.49 10.29 0.02
C SER A 40 25.81 9.67 1.23
N LYS A 41 25.73 10.41 2.34
CA LYS A 41 25.02 9.99 3.56
C LYS A 41 23.54 9.66 3.30
N TYR A 42 22.96 10.26 2.25
CA TYR A 42 21.55 10.16 1.89
C TYR A 42 21.36 9.58 0.50
N VAL A 43 20.27 8.85 0.34
CA VAL A 43 19.84 8.19 -0.89
C VAL A 43 18.43 8.63 -1.22
N LYS A 44 18.21 8.94 -2.50
CA LYS A 44 16.92 9.31 -3.07
C LYS A 44 16.35 8.11 -3.82
N LEU A 45 15.13 7.70 -3.50
CA LEU A 45 14.45 6.58 -4.15
C LEU A 45 13.10 7.03 -4.71
N ASN A 46 12.81 6.61 -5.93
CA ASN A 46 11.52 6.76 -6.56
C ASN A 46 10.94 5.35 -6.81
N VAL A 47 9.95 4.98 -6.00
CA VAL A 47 9.34 3.65 -5.99
C VAL A 47 7.95 3.75 -6.64
N GLY A 48 7.88 3.50 -7.95
CA GLY A 48 6.65 3.59 -8.73
C GLY A 48 5.95 4.95 -8.65
N GLY A 49 6.72 6.05 -8.57
CA GLY A 49 6.22 7.41 -8.41
C GLY A 49 6.22 7.91 -6.96
N SER A 50 6.44 7.04 -5.96
CA SER A 50 6.57 7.46 -4.56
C SER A 50 8.00 7.84 -4.23
N LEU A 51 8.17 9.09 -3.81
CA LEU A 51 9.48 9.67 -3.53
C LEU A 51 9.88 9.46 -2.06
N HIS A 52 11.03 8.83 -1.84
CA HIS A 52 11.55 8.54 -0.51
C HIS A 52 12.99 9.03 -0.36
N TYR A 53 13.27 9.58 0.82
CA TYR A 53 14.61 9.94 1.26
C TYR A 53 15.01 9.08 2.45
N THR A 54 16.18 8.47 2.37
CA THR A 54 16.70 7.64 3.46
C THR A 54 18.24 7.65 3.47
N THR A 55 18.86 6.89 4.37
CA THR A 55 20.32 6.78 4.45
C THR A 55 20.79 5.43 3.91
N LEU A 56 22.03 5.38 3.43
CA LEU A 56 22.66 4.11 3.01
C LEU A 56 22.69 3.09 4.16
N ARG A 57 22.89 3.57 5.40
CA ARG A 57 22.87 2.75 6.61
C ARG A 57 21.55 2.00 6.78
N THR A 58 20.42 2.65 6.53
CA THR A 58 19.10 1.99 6.60
C THR A 58 18.97 0.91 5.53
N LEU A 59 19.39 1.19 4.30
CA LEU A 59 19.26 0.25 3.17
C LEU A 59 20.22 -0.94 3.26
N THR A 60 21.35 -0.77 3.94
CA THR A 60 22.40 -1.80 4.08
C THR A 60 22.45 -2.45 5.46
N GLY A 61 21.59 -2.02 6.39
CA GLY A 61 21.59 -2.47 7.78
C GLY A 61 21.15 -3.92 7.98
N GLN A 62 20.36 -4.47 7.06
CA GLN A 62 19.87 -5.84 7.10
C GLN A 62 20.16 -6.55 5.78
N ASP A 63 20.22 -7.89 5.81
CA ASP A 63 20.46 -8.70 4.62
C ASP A 63 19.20 -8.79 3.75
N THR A 64 19.10 -7.87 2.79
CA THR A 64 17.90 -7.65 1.96
C THR A 64 18.29 -7.41 0.50
N MET A 65 17.32 -7.48 -0.40
CA MET A 65 17.53 -7.11 -1.81
C MET A 65 18.06 -5.67 -1.95
N LEU A 66 17.56 -4.76 -1.11
CA LEU A 66 18.01 -3.36 -1.08
C LEU A 66 19.50 -3.27 -0.71
N LYS A 67 19.97 -4.05 0.28
CA LYS A 67 21.40 -4.09 0.58
C LYS A 67 22.23 -4.54 -0.64
N ALA A 68 21.76 -5.52 -1.40
CA ALA A 68 22.45 -5.94 -2.63
C ALA A 68 22.53 -4.79 -3.66
N MET A 69 21.41 -4.09 -3.91
CA MET A 69 21.34 -2.92 -4.80
C MET A 69 22.30 -1.81 -4.39
N PHE A 70 22.35 -1.50 -3.09
CA PHE A 70 23.09 -0.37 -2.56
C PHE A 70 24.51 -0.72 -2.08
N SER A 71 24.92 -1.99 -2.18
CA SER A 71 26.28 -2.46 -1.87
C SER A 71 27.27 -2.30 -3.04
N GLY A 72 26.83 -1.76 -4.17
CA GLY A 72 27.64 -1.63 -5.39
C GLY A 72 27.79 -2.93 -6.19
N ARG A 73 27.00 -3.96 -5.86
CA ARG A 73 27.04 -5.27 -6.52
C ARG A 73 25.98 -5.45 -7.60
N ALA A 74 25.03 -4.53 -7.71
CA ALA A 74 23.98 -4.57 -8.72
C ALA A 74 23.87 -3.24 -9.45
N GLU A 75 23.51 -3.31 -10.73
CA GLU A 75 23.22 -2.13 -11.53
C GLU A 75 21.85 -1.57 -11.13
N VAL A 76 21.81 -0.28 -10.82
CA VAL A 76 20.59 0.40 -10.39
C VAL A 76 20.26 1.49 -11.39
N LEU A 77 19.00 1.51 -11.84
CA LEU A 77 18.51 2.54 -12.75
C LEU A 77 18.38 3.86 -11.99
N THR A 78 19.05 4.91 -12.48
CA THR A 78 19.01 6.24 -11.88
C THR A 78 18.57 7.27 -12.92
N ASP A 79 17.73 8.21 -12.52
CA ASP A 79 17.34 9.32 -13.37
C ASP A 79 18.39 10.46 -13.41
N ALA A 80 18.12 11.49 -14.21
CA ALA A 80 18.99 12.68 -14.29
C ALA A 80 19.08 13.47 -12.97
N GLY A 81 18.08 13.34 -12.09
CA GLY A 81 18.01 13.99 -10.78
C GLY A 81 18.71 13.22 -9.64
N GLY A 82 19.26 12.04 -9.94
CA GLY A 82 19.90 11.16 -8.96
C GLY A 82 18.94 10.32 -8.13
N TRP A 83 17.71 10.12 -8.61
CA TRP A 83 16.73 9.21 -8.02
C TRP A 83 16.95 7.79 -8.49
N VAL A 84 17.13 6.89 -7.54
CA VAL A 84 17.11 5.45 -7.82
C VAL A 84 15.68 5.03 -8.12
N LEU A 85 15.45 4.45 -9.30
CA LEU A 85 14.14 4.02 -9.75
C LEU A 85 13.89 2.56 -9.37
N ILE A 86 12.75 2.30 -8.74
CA ILE A 86 12.27 0.97 -8.42
C ILE A 86 10.87 0.82 -9.02
N ASP A 87 10.72 -0.18 -9.90
CA ASP A 87 9.45 -0.50 -10.55
C ASP A 87 8.54 -1.34 -9.64
N ARG A 88 8.13 -0.75 -8.52
CA ARG A 88 7.23 -1.33 -7.50
C ARG A 88 6.27 -0.30 -6.97
N SER A 89 5.21 -0.75 -6.30
CA SER A 89 4.30 0.16 -5.62
C SER A 89 4.98 0.79 -4.41
N GLY A 90 5.08 2.11 -4.39
CA GLY A 90 5.59 2.84 -3.22
C GLY A 90 4.64 2.93 -2.03
N ARG A 91 3.39 2.44 -2.15
CA ARG A 91 2.34 2.58 -1.11
C ARG A 91 2.81 2.11 0.27
N HIS A 92 3.48 0.96 0.33
CA HIS A 92 3.95 0.34 1.58
C HIS A 92 5.45 0.51 1.80
N PHE A 93 6.16 1.19 0.90
CA PHE A 93 7.62 1.29 0.97
C PHE A 93 8.09 2.10 2.19
N GLY A 94 7.31 3.08 2.65
CA GLY A 94 7.58 3.78 3.91
C GLY A 94 7.62 2.83 5.11
N THR A 95 6.70 1.87 5.17
CA THR A 95 6.64 0.84 6.21
C THR A 95 7.86 -0.08 6.15
N ILE A 96 8.29 -0.47 4.93
CA ILE A 96 9.54 -1.22 4.73
C ILE A 96 10.74 -0.45 5.30
N LEU A 97 10.86 0.85 4.97
CA LEU A 97 11.95 1.67 5.49
C LEU A 97 11.93 1.80 7.01
N ASN A 98 10.75 1.93 7.62
CA ASN A 98 10.63 1.99 9.08
C ASN A 98 11.08 0.67 9.72
N TYR A 99 10.68 -0.47 9.16
CA TYR A 99 11.16 -1.77 9.63
C TYR A 99 12.69 -1.89 9.56
N LEU A 100 13.31 -1.42 8.47
CA LEU A 100 14.76 -1.43 8.33
C LEU A 100 15.48 -0.48 9.29
N ARG A 101 14.79 0.54 9.84
CA ARG A 101 15.34 1.48 10.83
C ARG A 101 15.24 0.92 12.24
N ASP A 102 14.06 0.44 12.61
CA ASP A 102 13.71 0.14 13.99
C ASP A 102 13.71 -1.38 14.30
N GLY A 103 13.78 -2.22 13.26
CA GLY A 103 13.70 -3.68 13.37
C GLY A 103 12.30 -4.22 13.63
N SER A 104 11.30 -3.35 13.77
CA SER A 104 9.89 -3.69 13.98
C SER A 104 9.00 -2.57 13.46
N VAL A 105 7.73 -2.87 13.15
CA VAL A 105 6.77 -1.87 12.67
C VAL A 105 5.36 -2.29 13.06
N PRO A 106 4.45 -1.37 13.42
CA PRO A 106 3.04 -1.70 13.59
C PRO A 106 2.46 -2.19 12.26
N LEU A 107 1.89 -3.39 12.27
CA LEU A 107 1.28 -4.00 11.09
C LEU A 107 -0.14 -3.43 10.84
N PRO A 108 -0.57 -3.34 9.58
CA PRO A 108 -1.90 -2.84 9.24
C PRO A 108 -3.01 -3.79 9.69
N GLU A 109 -4.17 -3.21 10.03
CA GLU A 109 -5.32 -3.98 10.50
C GLU A 109 -6.12 -4.66 9.38
N SER A 110 -6.09 -4.11 8.18
CA SER A 110 -6.77 -4.70 7.04
C SER A 110 -6.00 -5.91 6.51
N THR A 111 -6.67 -7.06 6.35
CA THR A 111 -6.07 -8.26 5.74
C THR A 111 -5.57 -8.00 4.32
N ARG A 112 -6.26 -7.12 3.59
CA ARG A 112 -5.84 -6.67 2.26
C ARG A 112 -4.51 -5.92 2.32
N GLU A 113 -4.41 -4.91 3.18
CA GLU A 113 -3.19 -4.09 3.30
C GLU A 113 -2.02 -4.91 3.84
N LEU A 114 -2.29 -5.85 4.75
CA LEU A 114 -1.30 -6.78 5.25
C LEU A 114 -0.79 -7.71 4.14
N GLY A 115 -1.68 -8.18 3.27
CA GLY A 115 -1.30 -8.95 2.07
C GLY A 115 -0.47 -8.13 1.07
N GLU A 116 -0.84 -6.87 0.85
CA GLU A 116 -0.06 -5.94 0.02
C GLU A 116 1.35 -5.71 0.59
N LEU A 117 1.45 -5.45 1.91
CA LEU A 117 2.73 -5.28 2.61
C LEU A 117 3.58 -6.54 2.57
N LEU A 118 2.99 -7.72 2.79
CA LEU A 118 3.67 -9.01 2.67
C LEU A 118 4.26 -9.22 1.26
N GLY A 119 3.53 -8.80 0.22
CA GLY A 119 4.01 -8.84 -1.16
C GLY A 119 5.29 -8.02 -1.36
N GLU A 120 5.32 -6.79 -0.83
CA GLU A 120 6.52 -5.95 -0.88
C GLU A 120 7.65 -6.50 0.00
N ALA A 121 7.36 -6.97 1.22
CA ALA A 121 8.35 -7.57 2.11
C ALA A 121 9.05 -8.77 1.47
N ARG A 122 8.31 -9.61 0.73
CA ARG A 122 8.86 -10.71 -0.07
C ARG A 122 9.70 -10.21 -1.24
N TYR A 123 9.27 -9.17 -1.93
CA TYR A 123 10.05 -8.60 -3.04
C TYR A 123 11.40 -8.07 -2.57
N TYR A 124 11.43 -7.31 -1.48
CA TYR A 124 12.68 -6.75 -0.93
C TYR A 124 13.46 -7.74 -0.04
N LEU A 125 12.95 -8.96 0.15
CA LEU A 125 13.56 -10.02 0.96
C LEU A 125 13.78 -9.61 2.43
N VAL A 126 12.80 -8.94 3.04
CA VAL A 126 12.86 -8.53 4.45
C VAL A 126 12.32 -9.65 5.33
N GLN A 127 13.19 -10.62 5.66
CA GLN A 127 12.77 -11.90 6.26
C GLN A 127 11.94 -11.76 7.55
N GLY A 128 12.36 -10.92 8.49
CA GLY A 128 11.60 -10.73 9.73
C GLY A 128 10.19 -10.16 9.49
N LEU A 129 10.06 -9.19 8.58
CA LEU A 129 8.76 -8.60 8.26
C LEU A 129 7.85 -9.60 7.51
N ILE A 130 8.43 -10.50 6.70
CA ILE A 130 7.69 -11.58 6.03
C ILE A 130 7.06 -12.50 7.09
N GLU A 131 7.82 -12.88 8.11
CA GLU A 131 7.36 -13.74 9.21
C GLU A 131 6.28 -13.04 10.04
N ASP A 132 6.52 -11.79 10.44
CA ASP A 132 5.55 -10.98 11.19
C ASP A 132 4.20 -10.86 10.46
N CYS A 133 4.24 -10.59 9.15
CA CYS A 133 3.04 -10.49 8.32
C CYS A 133 2.29 -11.83 8.21
N GLN A 134 3.02 -12.95 8.05
CA GLN A 134 2.41 -14.28 7.94
C GLN A 134 1.75 -14.70 9.25
N LEU A 135 2.41 -14.47 10.38
CA LEU A 135 1.85 -14.71 11.71
C LEU A 135 0.58 -13.90 11.94
N ALA A 136 0.60 -12.61 11.61
CA ALA A 136 -0.57 -11.74 11.73
C ALA A 136 -1.75 -12.20 10.84
N LEU A 137 -1.48 -12.66 9.60
CA LEU A 137 -2.51 -13.23 8.73
C LEU A 137 -3.09 -14.54 9.29
N GLN A 138 -2.24 -15.40 9.85
CA GLN A 138 -2.68 -16.65 10.47
C GLN A 138 -3.55 -16.38 11.70
N GLN A 139 -3.13 -15.50 12.60
CA GLN A 139 -3.92 -15.11 13.77
C GLN A 139 -5.29 -14.54 13.38
N LYS A 140 -5.36 -13.74 12.31
CA LYS A 140 -6.64 -13.22 11.80
C LYS A 140 -7.55 -14.32 11.26
N ARG A 141 -6.98 -15.32 10.61
CA ARG A 141 -7.74 -16.50 10.15
C ARG A 141 -8.27 -17.32 11.34
N GLU A 142 -7.44 -17.56 12.35
CA GLU A 142 -7.85 -18.27 13.56
C GLU A 142 -8.92 -17.47 14.33
N ASN A 143 -8.78 -16.15 14.47
CA ASN A 143 -9.79 -15.30 15.11
C ASN A 143 -11.14 -15.32 14.37
N LEU A 144 -11.13 -15.35 13.04
CA LEU A 144 -12.36 -15.55 12.27
C LEU A 144 -12.95 -16.96 12.47
N SER A 145 -12.12 -17.97 12.72
CA SER A 145 -12.58 -19.32 13.05
C SER A 145 -13.18 -19.43 14.46
N LEU A 146 -12.81 -18.52 15.37
CA LEU A 146 -13.42 -18.39 16.69
C LEU A 146 -14.81 -17.72 16.64
N LEU A 147 -15.20 -17.14 15.51
CA LEU A 147 -16.58 -16.76 15.30
C LEU A 147 -17.41 -18.03 15.14
N CYS A 148 -18.49 -18.11 15.91
CA CYS A 148 -19.45 -19.21 15.89
C CYS A 148 -19.91 -19.51 14.46
N LEU A 149 -19.29 -20.51 13.83
CA LEU A 149 -19.72 -21.02 12.53
C LEU A 149 -20.93 -21.91 12.76
N ILE A 150 -22.11 -21.47 12.33
CA ILE A 150 -23.34 -22.27 12.36
C ILE A 150 -23.49 -22.90 10.97
N PRO A 151 -23.10 -24.18 10.76
CA PRO A 151 -23.27 -24.83 9.48
C PRO A 151 -24.76 -25.03 9.18
N THR A 152 -25.23 -24.52 8.05
CA THR A 152 -26.56 -24.83 7.53
C THR A 152 -26.56 -26.19 6.85
N VAL A 153 -27.26 -27.14 7.46
CA VAL A 153 -27.43 -28.49 6.92
C VAL A 153 -28.70 -28.54 6.08
N THR A 154 -28.59 -29.02 4.84
CA THR A 154 -29.71 -29.05 3.88
C THR A 154 -30.21 -30.45 3.56
N SER A 155 -29.49 -31.50 3.97
CA SER A 155 -29.89 -32.89 3.76
C SER A 155 -29.74 -33.76 5.02
N PRO A 156 -30.59 -34.78 5.19
CA PRO A 156 -30.47 -35.72 6.31
C PRO A 156 -29.14 -36.49 6.33
N ARG A 157 -28.56 -36.76 5.15
CA ARG A 157 -27.28 -37.47 5.03
C ARG A 157 -26.11 -36.62 5.51
N GLU A 158 -26.11 -35.35 5.16
CA GLU A 158 -25.14 -34.36 5.64
C GLU A 158 -25.25 -34.19 7.16
N GLU A 159 -26.48 -34.17 7.69
CA GLU A 159 -26.73 -34.14 9.14
C GLU A 159 -26.09 -35.34 9.84
N GLN A 160 -26.36 -36.56 9.37
CA GLN A 160 -25.82 -37.78 9.94
C GLN A 160 -24.29 -37.81 9.91
N GLN A 161 -23.69 -37.35 8.82
CA GLN A 161 -22.23 -37.29 8.68
C GLN A 161 -21.60 -36.25 9.63
N LEU A 162 -22.21 -35.07 9.78
CA LEU A 162 -21.76 -34.05 10.73
C LEU A 162 -21.89 -34.52 12.19
N LEU A 163 -23.01 -35.16 12.54
CA LEU A 163 -23.22 -35.73 13.86
C LEU A 163 -22.28 -36.92 14.16
N ALA A 164 -21.92 -37.72 13.15
CA ALA A 164 -21.00 -38.84 13.32
C ALA A 164 -19.53 -38.40 13.46
N SER A 165 -19.17 -37.24 12.88
CA SER A 165 -17.80 -36.71 12.90
C SER A 165 -17.49 -35.80 14.09
N THR A 166 -18.50 -35.32 14.82
CA THR A 166 -18.33 -34.45 15.98
C THR A 166 -18.25 -35.24 17.29
N SER A 167 -17.24 -34.95 18.11
CA SER A 167 -17.08 -35.49 19.47
C SER A 167 -17.58 -34.54 20.56
N LYS A 168 -18.12 -33.37 20.17
CA LYS A 168 -18.59 -32.30 21.07
C LYS A 168 -20.11 -32.30 21.16
N PRO A 169 -20.70 -31.82 22.28
CA PRO A 169 -22.16 -31.66 22.37
C PRO A 169 -22.67 -30.73 21.26
N VAL A 170 -23.75 -31.15 20.59
CA VAL A 170 -24.33 -30.46 19.43
C VAL A 170 -25.69 -29.89 19.80
N VAL A 171 -25.94 -28.64 19.40
CA VAL A 171 -27.27 -28.01 19.46
C VAL A 171 -27.83 -27.94 18.05
N LYS A 172 -28.92 -28.66 17.78
CA LYS A 172 -29.62 -28.62 16.49
C LYS A 172 -30.69 -27.54 16.50
N LEU A 173 -30.50 -26.49 15.71
CA LEU A 173 -31.50 -25.44 15.50
C LEU A 173 -32.32 -25.76 14.25
N LEU A 174 -33.60 -26.08 14.43
CA LEU A 174 -34.52 -26.38 13.33
C LEU A 174 -35.17 -25.09 12.81
N HIS A 175 -34.94 -24.73 11.56
CA HIS A 175 -35.54 -23.55 10.93
C HIS A 175 -36.82 -23.94 10.16
N ASN A 176 -37.99 -23.82 10.80
CA ASN A 176 -39.28 -24.14 10.17
C ASN A 176 -39.85 -22.90 9.46
N ARG A 177 -39.52 -22.70 8.18
CA ARG A 177 -40.07 -21.58 7.37
C ARG A 177 -41.58 -21.71 7.10
N SER A 178 -42.18 -22.88 7.28
CA SER A 178 -43.57 -23.18 6.90
C SER A 178 -44.63 -22.94 7.98
N ASN A 179 -44.26 -22.48 9.19
CA ASN A 179 -45.23 -22.19 10.25
C ASN A 179 -45.08 -20.79 10.85
N ASN A 180 -44.93 -19.78 10.00
CA ASN A 180 -45.06 -18.39 10.44
C ASN A 180 -46.56 -18.06 10.60
N LYS A 181 -47.17 -18.58 11.67
CA LYS A 181 -48.54 -18.22 12.09
C LYS A 181 -48.67 -16.72 12.43
N TYR A 182 -47.55 -16.01 12.51
CA TYR A 182 -47.45 -14.60 12.84
C TYR A 182 -46.52 -13.85 11.86
N SER A 183 -46.81 -13.88 10.56
CA SER A 183 -46.25 -12.88 9.64
C SER A 183 -46.95 -11.54 9.89
N TYR A 184 -46.45 -10.77 10.86
CA TYR A 184 -46.80 -9.36 11.02
C TYR A 184 -46.09 -8.54 9.94
N THR A 185 -46.61 -8.58 8.72
CA THR A 185 -46.42 -7.51 7.74
C THR A 185 -47.72 -6.75 7.67
N ARG A 186 -47.73 -5.54 8.24
CA ARG A 186 -48.71 -4.50 7.92
C ARG A 186 -48.19 -3.67 6.76
#